data_AF-A0A2A2IZW8-F1
#
_entry.id   AF-A0A2A2IZW8-F1
#
_cell.length_a   1.000
_cell.length_b   1.000
_cell.length_c   1.000
_cell.angle_alpha   90.00
_cell.angle_beta   90.00
_cell.angle_gamma   90.00
#
_symmetry.space_group_name_H-M   'P 1'
#
loop_
_entity.id
_entity.type
_entity.pdbx_description
1 polymer ?
#
loop_
_entity_poly.entity_id
_entity_poly.type
_entity_poly.pdbx_seq_one_letter_code
_entity_poly.pdbx_strand_id
1 'polypeptide(L)'
;MQLEDLPGTRCVIGLRYFAEDRQLLHQSQLCGTVVSADAEQGIRVLLQGAADGEAVHFSLPPALQARFRVPPGHYRGQDGRVDMRDPDYLVSWDIERACGKVGEDQHQWWRWKAGERRTDVASTH
;
A
#
# COMPACT_ATOMS: atom_id res chain seq x y z
N MET A 1 -9.89 -4.31 -15.27
CA MET A 1 -8.77 -3.37 -15.13
C MET A 1 -7.49 -4.16 -15.29
N GLN A 2 -6.62 -3.73 -16.19
CA GLN A 2 -5.28 -4.28 -16.42
C GLN A 2 -4.23 -3.34 -15.77
N LEU A 3 -2.96 -3.76 -15.69
CA LEU A 3 -1.93 -2.88 -15.13
C LEU A 3 -1.75 -1.58 -15.92
N GLU A 4 -1.86 -1.66 -17.24
CA GLU A 4 -1.77 -0.54 -18.17
C GLU A 4 -2.82 0.57 -17.95
N ASP A 5 -3.91 0.30 -17.24
CA ASP A 5 -5.00 1.24 -16.95
C ASP A 5 -4.80 2.05 -15.65
N LEU A 6 -3.73 1.73 -14.90
CA LEU A 6 -3.43 2.37 -13.62
C LEU A 6 -2.72 3.72 -13.69
N PRO A 7 -1.77 3.99 -14.60
CA PRO A 7 -1.06 5.27 -14.56
C PRO A 7 -2.05 6.45 -14.66
N GLY A 8 -1.87 7.44 -13.78
CA GLY A 8 -2.72 8.61 -13.63
C GLY A 8 -3.85 8.47 -12.60
N THR A 9 -4.09 7.26 -12.08
CA THR A 9 -5.13 7.04 -11.05
C THR A 9 -4.61 7.32 -9.64
N ARG A 10 -5.52 7.72 -8.74
CA ARG A 10 -5.20 8.05 -7.35
C ARG A 10 -5.48 6.87 -6.45
N CYS A 11 -4.55 6.57 -5.56
CA CYS A 11 -4.67 5.43 -4.67
C CYS A 11 -4.22 5.70 -3.25
N VAL A 12 -4.89 5.02 -2.32
CA VAL A 12 -4.48 4.95 -0.92
C VAL A 12 -3.85 3.58 -0.68
N ILE A 13 -2.68 3.55 -0.07
CA ILE A 13 -1.90 2.35 0.23
C ILE A 13 -1.92 2.13 1.75
N GLY A 14 -2.49 1.02 2.20
CA GLY A 14 -2.41 0.57 3.59
C GLY A 14 -1.37 -0.54 3.73
N LEU A 15 -0.30 -0.29 4.49
CA LEU A 15 0.74 -1.25 4.83
C LEU A 15 0.54 -1.72 6.26
N ARG A 16 0.47 -3.03 6.47
CA ARG A 16 0.34 -3.65 7.79
C ARG A 16 1.49 -4.63 7.99
N TYR A 17 2.30 -4.39 9.00
CA TYR A 17 3.44 -5.23 9.34
C TYR A 17 3.03 -6.19 10.45
N PHE A 18 3.22 -7.47 10.22
CA PHE A 18 2.91 -8.54 11.16
C PHE A 18 4.18 -9.27 11.60
N ALA A 19 4.21 -9.63 12.88
CA ALA A 19 5.18 -10.55 13.43
C ALA A 19 4.94 -11.98 12.92
N GLU A 20 5.86 -12.88 13.23
CA GLU A 20 5.75 -14.31 12.90
C GLU A 20 4.48 -14.97 13.48
N ASP A 21 4.01 -14.48 14.63
CA ASP A 21 2.77 -14.94 15.30
C ASP A 21 1.49 -14.29 14.73
N ARG A 22 1.58 -13.56 13.60
CA ARG A 22 0.52 -12.67 13.08
C ARG A 22 0.06 -11.56 14.03
N GLN A 23 0.87 -11.22 15.03
CA GLN A 23 0.64 -10.02 15.82
C GLN A 23 0.92 -8.78 14.98
N LEU A 24 -0.02 -7.83 14.92
CA LEU A 24 0.18 -6.56 14.24
C LEU A 24 1.28 -5.77 14.97
N LEU A 25 2.40 -5.52 14.28
CA LEU A 25 3.54 -4.76 14.80
C LEU A 25 3.39 -3.27 14.50
N HIS A 26 3.01 -2.95 13.26
CA HIS A 26 2.93 -1.58 12.80
C HIS A 26 1.93 -1.49 11.66
N GLN A 27 1.23 -0.36 11.56
CA GLN A 27 0.38 -0.05 10.43
C GLN A 27 0.71 1.36 9.95
N SER A 28 0.81 1.52 8.65
CA SER A 28 1.08 2.80 8.01
C SER A 28 0.16 2.96 6.80
N GLN A 29 -0.29 4.18 6.57
CA GLN A 29 -1.08 4.51 5.39
C GLN A 29 -0.33 5.59 4.62
N LEU A 30 -0.30 5.41 3.30
CA LEU A 30 0.28 6.33 2.35
C LEU A 30 -0.76 6.63 1.28
N CYS A 31 -0.66 7.75 0.60
CA CYS A 31 -1.50 8.03 -0.56
C CYS A 31 -0.68 8.67 -1.66
N GLY A 32 -1.08 8.44 -2.90
CA GLY A 32 -0.34 8.93 -4.04
C GLY A 32 -0.99 8.61 -5.38
N THR A 33 -0.32 9.02 -6.43
CA THR A 33 -0.77 8.81 -7.82
C THR A 33 0.10 7.76 -8.48
N VAL A 34 -0.50 6.80 -9.16
CA VAL A 34 0.30 5.82 -9.93
C VAL A 34 0.93 6.51 -11.13
N VAL A 35 2.25 6.40 -11.24
CA VAL A 35 3.02 6.97 -12.35
C VAL A 35 3.35 5.93 -13.40
N SER A 36 3.50 4.65 -13.00
CA SER A 36 3.66 3.54 -13.93
C SER A 36 3.21 2.23 -13.29
N ALA A 37 2.81 1.27 -14.11
CA ALA A 37 2.48 -0.06 -13.64
C ALA A 37 2.76 -1.09 -14.72
N ASP A 38 3.60 -2.06 -14.39
CA ASP A 38 4.09 -3.07 -15.32
C ASP A 38 4.28 -4.43 -14.59
N ALA A 39 4.19 -5.53 -15.33
CA ALA A 39 4.30 -6.87 -14.78
C ALA A 39 5.73 -7.21 -14.30
N GLU A 40 6.76 -6.62 -14.92
CA GLU A 40 8.16 -6.82 -14.57
C GLU A 40 8.62 -5.81 -13.50
N GLN A 41 8.23 -4.54 -13.65
CA GLN A 41 8.67 -3.44 -12.77
C GLN A 41 7.76 -3.22 -11.56
N GLY A 42 6.57 -3.82 -11.53
CA GLY A 42 5.55 -3.55 -10.51
C GLY A 42 4.83 -2.22 -10.72
N ILE A 43 4.21 -1.71 -9.67
CA ILE A 43 3.44 -0.46 -9.69
C ILE A 43 4.26 0.59 -8.98
N ARG A 44 4.54 1.71 -9.64
CA ARG A 44 5.20 2.87 -9.03
C ARG A 44 4.15 3.91 -8.71
N VAL A 45 4.13 4.33 -7.45
CA VAL A 45 3.23 5.34 -6.92
C VAL A 45 4.04 6.52 -6.46
N LEU A 46 3.74 7.71 -6.96
CA LEU A 46 4.28 8.96 -6.44
C LEU A 46 3.49 9.34 -5.19
N LEU A 47 4.14 9.29 -4.02
CA LEU A 47 3.53 9.60 -2.75
C LEU A 47 3.25 11.11 -2.63
N GLN A 48 2.06 11.46 -2.16
CA GLN A 48 1.72 12.82 -1.75
C GLN A 48 2.15 13.05 -0.30
N GLY A 49 2.64 14.26 0.00
CA GLY A 49 2.99 14.65 1.37
C GLY A 49 4.37 14.19 1.85
N ALA A 50 5.25 13.78 0.92
CA ALA A 50 6.67 13.61 1.25
C ALA A 50 7.24 14.94 1.77
N ALA A 51 7.93 14.87 2.92
CA ALA A 51 8.58 16.04 3.50
C ALA A 51 9.62 16.58 2.51
N ASP A 52 9.67 17.91 2.39
CA ASP A 52 10.64 18.66 1.56
C ASP A 52 10.36 18.76 0.05
N GLY A 53 9.16 18.38 -0.43
CA GLY A 53 8.80 18.57 -1.85
C GLY A 53 9.53 17.62 -2.81
N GLU A 54 10.26 16.64 -2.27
CA GLU A 54 10.90 15.59 -3.05
C GLU A 54 9.85 14.57 -3.51
N ALA A 55 9.91 14.21 -4.80
CA ALA A 55 9.02 13.24 -5.41
C ALA A 55 9.39 11.82 -4.94
N VAL A 56 8.82 11.37 -3.82
CA VAL A 56 9.06 10.03 -3.29
C VAL A 56 8.23 9.00 -4.04
N HIS A 57 8.91 8.08 -4.71
CA HIS A 57 8.28 6.95 -5.38
C HIS A 57 8.23 5.72 -4.48
N PHE A 58 7.05 5.11 -4.38
CA PHE A 58 6.83 3.84 -3.71
C PHE A 58 6.55 2.75 -4.73
N SER A 59 7.28 1.63 -4.65
CA SER A 59 7.11 0.51 -5.57
C SER A 59 6.31 -0.60 -4.89
N LEU A 60 5.23 -1.04 -5.52
CA LEU A 60 4.37 -2.12 -5.07
C LEU A 60 4.49 -3.31 -6.04
N PRO A 61 4.29 -4.55 -5.57
CA PRO A 61 4.21 -5.70 -6.45
C PRO A 61 3.08 -5.54 -7.48
N PRO A 62 3.19 -6.11 -8.69
CA PRO A 62 2.18 -6.01 -9.76
C PRO A 62 0.86 -6.76 -9.45
N ALA A 63 0.63 -7.17 -8.21
CA ALA A 63 -0.56 -7.93 -7.83
C ALA A 63 -1.81 -7.03 -7.81
N LEU A 64 -2.78 -7.36 -8.66
CA LEU A 64 -4.09 -6.68 -8.69
C LEU A 64 -4.99 -7.11 -7.53
N GLN A 65 -4.75 -8.27 -6.92
CA GLN A 65 -5.62 -8.85 -5.89
C GLN A 65 -5.67 -8.05 -4.57
N ALA A 66 -4.64 -7.24 -4.31
CA ALA A 66 -4.52 -6.39 -3.12
C ALA A 66 -5.30 -5.07 -3.26
N ARG A 67 -6.08 -4.91 -4.34
CA ARG A 67 -6.68 -3.62 -4.73
C ARG A 67 -8.19 -3.67 -4.72
N PHE A 68 -8.76 -2.59 -4.23
CA PHE A 68 -10.17 -2.48 -3.95
C PHE A 68 -10.67 -1.13 -4.48
N ARG A 69 -11.55 -1.14 -5.49
CA ARG A 69 -12.21 0.10 -5.94
C ARG A 69 -12.99 0.69 -4.78
N VAL A 70 -12.84 1.99 -4.53
CA VAL A 70 -13.54 2.67 -3.44
C VAL A 70 -14.45 3.76 -4.00
N PRO A 71 -15.55 4.10 -3.31
CA PRO A 71 -16.38 5.21 -3.74
C PRO A 71 -15.62 6.53 -3.58
N PRO A 72 -15.94 7.55 -4.43
CA PRO A 72 -15.46 8.90 -4.24
C PRO A 72 -15.82 9.40 -2.82
N GLY A 73 -14.94 10.20 -2.23
CA GLY A 73 -15.01 10.60 -0.83
C GLY A 73 -13.68 11.17 -0.33
N HIS A 74 -13.67 11.75 0.87
CA HIS A 74 -12.44 12.25 1.48
C HIS A 74 -11.86 11.19 2.41
N TYR A 75 -10.69 10.66 2.05
CA TYR A 75 -9.98 9.67 2.84
C TYR A 75 -8.86 10.38 3.58
N ARG A 76 -8.99 10.42 4.91
CA ARG A 76 -8.00 11.01 5.79
C ARG A 76 -7.45 9.95 6.74
N GLY A 77 -6.14 9.77 6.73
CA GLY A 77 -5.45 8.91 7.69
C GLY A 77 -5.40 9.58 9.05
N GLN A 78 -5.45 8.79 10.12
CA GLN A 78 -5.40 9.31 11.49
C GLN A 78 -4.08 10.06 11.81
N ASP A 79 -2.98 9.68 11.15
CA ASP A 79 -1.66 10.31 11.33
C ASP A 79 -1.46 11.58 10.47
N GLY A 80 -2.48 12.01 9.71
CA GLY A 80 -2.40 13.19 8.83
C GLY A 80 -1.52 13.02 7.58
N ARG A 81 -0.78 11.91 7.45
CA ARG A 81 0.03 11.57 6.26
C ARG A 81 -0.80 11.21 5.03
N VAL A 82 -2.06 10.86 5.24
CA VAL A 82 -3.00 10.58 4.16
C VAL A 82 -4.08 11.64 4.18
N ASP A 83 -4.13 12.47 3.14
CA ASP A 83 -5.24 13.35 2.82
C ASP A 83 -5.49 13.26 1.33
N MET A 84 -6.43 12.40 0.94
CA MET A 84 -6.75 12.15 -0.45
C MET A 84 -8.25 12.28 -0.69
N ARG A 85 -8.59 13.12 -1.66
CA ARG A 85 -9.97 13.29 -2.11
C ARG A 85 -10.23 12.43 -3.33
N ASP A 86 -11.35 11.71 -3.33
CA ASP A 86 -11.86 10.88 -4.42
C ASP A 86 -10.86 9.84 -4.97
N PRO A 87 -10.21 9.00 -4.13
CA PRO A 87 -9.34 7.95 -4.63
C PRO A 87 -10.10 6.95 -5.52
N ASP A 88 -9.43 6.45 -6.55
CA ASP A 88 -9.98 5.45 -7.47
C ASP A 88 -9.98 4.05 -6.84
N TYR A 89 -8.96 3.75 -6.05
CA TYR A 89 -8.83 2.47 -5.34
C TYR A 89 -7.96 2.57 -4.08
N LEU A 90 -8.18 1.60 -3.21
CA LEU A 90 -7.37 1.34 -2.03
C LEU A 90 -6.57 0.06 -2.26
N VAL A 91 -5.29 0.10 -1.94
CA VAL A 91 -4.40 -1.05 -1.95
C VAL A 91 -4.05 -1.42 -0.51
N SER A 92 -4.17 -2.69 -0.13
CA SER A 92 -3.78 -3.14 1.20
C SER A 92 -2.77 -4.26 1.12
N TRP A 93 -1.66 -4.13 1.85
CA TRP A 93 -0.59 -5.12 1.90
C TRP A 93 -0.34 -5.55 3.34
N ASP A 94 -0.33 -6.87 3.53
CA ASP A 94 0.09 -7.54 4.76
C ASP A 94 1.52 -8.02 4.59
N ILE A 95 2.43 -7.42 5.33
CA ILE A 95 3.86 -7.71 5.31
C ILE A 95 4.13 -8.56 6.54
N GLU A 96 4.22 -9.87 6.35
CA GLU A 96 4.53 -10.81 7.42
C GLU A 96 6.03 -11.11 7.45
N ARG A 97 6.61 -11.10 8.65
CA ARG A 97 7.97 -11.60 8.86
C ARG A 97 7.95 -13.12 8.71
N ALA A 98 8.63 -13.64 7.69
CA ALA A 98 8.76 -15.07 7.50
C ALA A 98 10.02 -15.56 8.25
N CYS A 99 9.83 -16.42 9.26
CA CYS A 99 10.92 -17.13 9.90
C CYS A 99 11.57 -18.09 8.89
N GLY A 100 12.69 -17.69 8.28
CA GLY A 100 13.62 -18.66 7.70
C GLY A 100 14.42 -19.28 8.84
N LYS A 101 14.41 -20.60 9.00
CA LYS A 101 15.32 -21.25 9.95
C LYS A 101 16.77 -20.85 9.61
N VAL A 102 17.44 -20.41 10.66
CA VAL A 102 18.78 -19.83 10.71
C VAL A 102 19.83 -20.82 10.22
N GLY A 103 20.57 -20.41 9.19
CA GLY A 103 21.89 -20.92 8.80
C GLY A 103 22.67 -19.72 8.27
N GLU A 104 23.93 -19.59 8.70
CA GLU A 104 24.86 -18.47 8.51
C GLU A 104 24.84 -17.80 7.12
N ASP A 105 23.90 -16.89 6.87
CA ASP A 105 24.02 -15.71 6.00
C ASP A 105 22.72 -14.89 6.16
N GLN A 106 22.81 -13.76 6.86
CA GLN A 106 21.64 -13.05 7.42
C GLN A 106 20.87 -12.28 6.35
N HIS A 107 19.87 -12.91 5.75
CA HIS A 107 18.84 -12.22 4.97
C HIS A 107 17.49 -12.28 5.70
N GLN A 108 17.01 -11.13 6.19
CA GLN A 108 15.66 -10.99 6.75
C GLN A 108 14.65 -11.00 5.60
N TRP A 109 13.84 -12.05 5.48
CA TRP A 109 12.85 -12.20 4.41
C TRP A 109 11.47 -11.74 4.85
N TRP A 110 10.99 -10.66 4.23
CA TRP A 110 9.62 -10.15 4.38
C TRP A 110 8.74 -10.75 3.30
N ARG A 111 7.60 -11.33 3.69
CA ARG A 111 6.62 -11.89 2.75
C ARG A 111 5.46 -10.91 2.58
N TRP A 112 5.28 -10.43 1.35
CA TRP A 112 4.13 -9.63 0.97
C TRP A 112 2.92 -10.53 0.70
N LYS A 113 1.83 -10.30 1.42
CA LYS A 113 0.52 -10.87 1.14
C LYS A 113 -0.45 -9.75 0.81
N ALA A 114 -1.35 -10.02 -0.14
CA ALA A 114 -2.45 -9.12 -0.41
C ALA A 114 -3.32 -9.05 0.84
N GLY A 115 -3.52 -7.84 1.35
CA GLY A 115 -4.32 -7.61 2.53
C GLY A 115 -5.80 -7.75 2.24
N GLU A 116 -6.54 -8.32 3.19
CA GLU A 116 -8.00 -8.40 3.07
C GLU A 116 -8.63 -7.01 3.25
N ARG A 117 -9.67 -6.72 2.45
CA ARG A 117 -10.42 -5.46 2.47
C ARG A 117 -11.06 -5.28 3.83
N ARG A 118 -10.55 -4.35 4.65
CA ARG A 118 -11.28 -3.93 5.85
C ARG A 118 -12.34 -2.90 5.44
N THR A 119 -13.60 -3.24 5.71
CA THR A 119 -14.78 -2.36 5.57
C THR A 119 -14.83 -1.22 6.60
N ASP A 120 -13.76 -1.02 7.38
CA ASP A 120 -13.70 -0.06 8.49
C ASP A 120 -13.36 1.38 8.07
N VAL A 121 -13.18 1.63 6.76
CA VAL A 121 -12.97 2.99 6.22
C VAL A 121 -14.30 3.66 5.86
N ALA A 122 -15.25 3.68 6.80
CA ALA A 122 -16.50 4.43 6.63
C ALA A 122 -17.02 4.88 7.98
N SER A 123 -16.37 5.88 8.57
CA SER A 123 -17.03 6.74 9.54
C SER A 123 -16.92 8.17 9.02
N THR A 124 -17.92 8.52 8.21
CA THR A 124 -18.28 9.88 7.84
C THR A 124 -18.54 10.72 9.08
N HIS A 125 -17.95 11.90 9.14
CA HIS A 125 -18.59 13.07 9.75
C HIS A 125 -18.35 14.27 8.84
#